data_AF-A0A1N6WRA5-F1
#
_entry.id   AF-A0A1N6WRA5-F1
#
_cell.length_a   1.000
_cell.length_b   1.000
_cell.length_c   1.000
_cell.angle_alpha   90.00
_cell.angle_beta   90.00
_cell.angle_gamma   90.00
#
_symmetry.space_group_name_H-M   'P 1'
#
loop_
_entity.id
_entity.type
_entity.pdbx_description
1 polymer ?
#
loop_
_entity_poly.entity_id
_entity_poly.type
_entity_poly.pdbx_seq_one_letter_code
_entity_poly.pdbx_strand_id
1 'polypeptide(L)' 'MLESSKHKKQAEAFVKWMSGRKGQAVLREGDSFEYAIGNGEASNPKLEPISKLDAPKVEPSQLDSKKVTELMTAAGLL' A
#
# COMPACT_ATOMS: atom_id res chain seq x y z
N MET A 1 5.83 -10.40 -10.35
CA MET A 1 7.23 -9.96 -10.51
C MET A 1 7.43 -9.49 -11.93
N LEU A 2 8.20 -8.42 -12.15
CA LEU A 2 8.47 -7.95 -13.52
C LEU A 2 9.18 -9.06 -14.33
N GLU A 3 8.59 -9.43 -15.46
CA GLU A 3 9.13 -10.49 -16.33
C GLU A 3 10.53 -10.16 -16.85
N SER A 4 10.80 -8.87 -17.05
CA SER A 4 12.05 -8.31 -17.52
C SER A 4 13.18 -8.27 -16.49
N SER A 5 12.92 -8.63 -15.22
CA SER A 5 13.94 -8.55 -14.17
C SER A 5 15.09 -9.53 -14.42
N LYS A 6 16.32 -9.01 -14.37
CA LYS A 6 17.57 -9.80 -14.39
C LYS A 6 17.91 -10.43 -13.03
N HIS A 7 17.18 -10.05 -11.97
CA HIS A 7 17.43 -10.47 -10.58
C HIS A 7 16.14 -10.94 -9.89
N LYS A 8 15.39 -11.83 -10.55
CA LYS A 8 14.05 -12.27 -10.11
C LYS A 8 14.03 -12.78 -8.67
N LYS A 9 14.97 -13.66 -8.30
CA LYS A 9 15.06 -14.23 -6.95
C LYS A 9 15.26 -13.16 -5.86
N GLN A 10 16.16 -12.20 -6.11
CA GLN A 10 16.43 -11.11 -5.18
C GLN A 10 15.24 -10.18 -5.06
N ALA A 11 14.58 -9.89 -6.19
CA ALA A 11 13.39 -9.04 -6.19
C ALA A 11 12.21 -9.70 -5.44
N GLU A 12 12.02 -11.02 -5.58
CA GLU A 12 11.02 -11.78 -4.81
C GLU A 12 11.36 -11.78 -3.31
N ALA A 13 12.63 -12.02 -2.97
CA ALA A 13 13.10 -11.97 -1.59
C ALA A 13 12.88 -10.58 -0.98
N PHE A 14 13.09 -9.52 -1.76
CA PHE A 14 12.87 -8.14 -1.32
C PHE A 14 11.39 -7.85 -1.05
N VAL A 15 10.48 -8.20 -1.97
CA VAL A 15 9.03 -8.06 -1.76
C VAL A 15 8.57 -8.85 -0.54
N LYS A 16 9.06 -10.09 -0.37
CA LYS A 16 8.76 -10.92 0.80
C LYS A 16 9.27 -10.29 2.10
N TRP A 17 10.43 -9.63 2.08
CA TRP A 17 10.96 -8.95 3.25
C TRP A 17 10.12 -7.72 3.61
N MET A 18 9.74 -6.91 2.62
CA MET A 18 8.91 -5.71 2.81
C MET A 18 7.55 -6.03 3.42
N SER A 19 6.88 -7.08 2.93
CA SER A 19 5.57 -7.51 3.45
C SER A 19 5.64 -8.39 4.70
N GLY A 20 6.85 -8.84 5.09
CA GLY A 20 7.08 -9.60 6.31
C GLY A 20 7.25 -8.73 7.55
N ARG A 21 7.32 -9.37 8.72
CA ARG A 21 7.44 -8.70 10.04
C ARG A 21 8.47 -7.57 10.09
N LYS A 22 9.69 -7.80 9.55
CA LYS A 22 10.76 -6.79 9.62
C LYS A 22 10.46 -5.56 8.75
N GLY A 23 9.94 -5.75 7.54
CA GLY A 23 9.57 -4.62 6.68
C GLY A 23 8.37 -3.85 7.25
N GLN A 24 7.37 -4.54 7.78
CA GLN A 24 6.21 -3.90 8.41
C GLN A 24 6.55 -3.19 9.72
N ALA A 25 7.56 -3.66 10.47
CA ALA A 25 8.07 -2.95 11.64
C ALA A 25 8.64 -1.58 11.29
N VAL A 26 9.22 -1.39 10.09
CA VAL A 26 9.70 -0.08 9.62
C VAL A 26 8.54 0.91 9.51
N LEU A 27 7.37 0.50 9.03
CA LEU A 27 6.17 1.36 8.98
C LEU A 27 5.64 1.69 10.37
N ARG A 28 5.65 0.69 11.28
CA ARG A 28 5.20 0.86 12.67
C ARG A 28 6.08 1.82 13.46
N GLU A 29 7.39 1.75 13.29
CA GLU A 29 8.38 2.47 14.11
C GLU A 29 8.89 3.75 13.44
N GLY A 30 8.74 3.86 12.12
CA GLY A 30 9.17 4.99 11.33
C GLY A 30 8.29 6.23 11.46
N ASP A 31 8.72 7.27 10.77
CA ASP A 31 8.13 8.60 10.71
C ASP A 31 7.36 8.86 9.40
N SER A 32 7.16 7.84 8.57
CA SER A 32 6.29 7.92 7.38
C SER A 32 4.80 7.95 7.73
N PHE A 33 4.43 7.40 8.90
CA PHE A 33 3.06 7.31 9.38
C PHE A 33 2.09 6.60 8.40
N GLU A 34 2.60 5.67 7.61
CA GLU A 34 1.78 4.76 6.80
C GLU A 34 1.32 3.55 7.64
N TYR A 35 0.21 2.93 7.22
CA TYR A 35 -0.33 1.73 7.89
C TYR A 35 0.45 0.48 7.48
N ALA A 36 0.79 -0.35 8.47
CA ALA A 36 1.19 -1.74 8.22
C ALA A 36 -0.03 -2.56 7.78
N ILE A 37 0.19 -3.43 6.79
CA ILE A 37 -0.82 -4.33 6.19
C ILE A 37 -0.46 -5.81 6.31
N GLY A 38 0.71 -6.13 6.88
CA GLY A 38 1.10 -7.50 7.15
C GLY A 38 0.17 -8.17 8.16
N ASN A 39 -0.14 -9.45 7.96
CA ASN A 39 -1.02 -10.21 8.85
C ASN A 39 -0.50 -10.19 10.30
N GLY A 40 -1.30 -9.61 11.21
CA GLY A 40 -0.99 -9.53 12.63
C GLY A 40 0.03 -8.45 13.00
N GLU A 41 0.45 -7.61 12.05
CA GLU A 41 1.35 -6.49 12.32
C GLU A 41 0.54 -5.23 12.70
N ALA A 42 0.96 -4.54 13.75
CA ALA A 42 0.37 -3.26 14.14
C ALA A 42 1.01 -2.11 13.36
N SER A 43 0.24 -1.04 13.15
CA SER A 43 0.76 0.23 12.62
C SER A 43 1.32 1.12 13.73
N ASN A 44 1.87 2.27 13.36
CA ASN A 44 2.38 3.25 14.31
C ASN A 44 1.30 3.63 15.34
N PRO A 45 1.60 3.65 16.66
CA PRO A 45 0.62 3.92 17.71
C PRO A 45 0.03 5.34 17.67
N LYS A 46 0.59 6.25 16.87
CA LYS A 46 0.03 7.60 16.64
C LYS A 46 -1.11 7.61 15.61
N LEU A 47 -1.38 6.50 14.93
CA LEU A 47 -2.46 6.36 13.96
C LEU A 47 -3.69 5.73 14.61
N GLU A 48 -4.88 6.12 14.16
CA GLU A 48 -6.11 5.42 14.51
C GLU A 48 -6.06 4.00 13.93
N PRO A 49 -6.32 2.92 14.70
CA PRO A 49 -6.29 1.56 14.16
C PRO A 49 -7.12 1.39 12.89
N ILE A 50 -6.58 0.68 11.89
CA ILE A 50 -7.21 0.51 10.57
C ILE A 50 -8.64 -0.05 10.66
N SER A 51 -8.91 -0.91 11.64
CA SER A 51 -10.23 -1.51 11.89
C SER A 51 -11.28 -0.53 12.40
N LYS A 52 -10.89 0.69 12.80
CA LYS A 52 -11.77 1.74 13.30
C LYS A 52 -12.00 2.86 12.29
N LEU A 53 -11.38 2.81 11.12
CA LEU A 53 -11.49 3.85 10.09
C LEU A 53 -12.84 3.86 9.34
N ASP A 54 -13.72 2.87 9.59
CA ASP A 54 -15.02 2.71 8.92
C ASP A 54 -14.92 2.82 7.38
N ALA A 55 -13.86 2.23 6.82
CA ALA A 55 -13.56 2.35 5.40
C ALA A 55 -14.61 1.61 4.54
N PRO A 56 -15.07 2.19 3.41
CA PRO A 56 -15.94 1.48 2.49
C PRO A 56 -15.21 0.27 1.89
N LYS A 57 -15.95 -0.78 1.58
CA LYS A 57 -15.41 -1.93 0.85
C LYS A 57 -15.15 -1.52 -0.60
N VAL A 58 -13.88 -1.42 -0.96
CA VAL A 58 -13.42 -1.09 -2.32
C VAL A 58 -12.45 -2.17 -2.75
N GLU A 59 -12.69 -2.75 -3.93
CA GLU A 59 -11.78 -3.73 -4.56
C GLU A 59 -10.70 -2.96 -5.34
N PRO A 60 -9.42 -2.97 -4.92
CA PRO A 60 -8.37 -2.15 -5.54
C PRO A 60 -8.15 -2.45 -7.02
N SER A 61 -8.37 -3.69 -7.46
CA SER A 61 -8.19 -4.09 -8.86
C SER A 61 -9.24 -3.51 -9.82
N GLN A 62 -10.34 -2.95 -9.29
CA GLN A 62 -11.41 -2.33 -10.09
C GLN A 62 -11.26 -0.80 -10.21
N LEU A 63 -10.22 -0.20 -9.61
CA LEU A 63 -9.98 1.24 -9.70
C LEU A 63 -9.50 1.63 -11.11
N ASP A 64 -10.14 2.65 -11.70
CA ASP A 64 -9.85 3.13 -13.06
C ASP A 64 -9.24 4.54 -13.05
N SER A 65 -7.90 4.60 -13.05
CA SER A 65 -7.16 5.87 -13.04
C SER A 65 -7.35 6.69 -14.33
N LYS A 66 -7.61 6.03 -15.46
CA LYS A 66 -7.88 6.72 -16.73
C LYS A 66 -9.22 7.43 -16.64
N LYS A 67 -10.26 6.74 -16.18
CA LYS A 67 -11.59 7.34 -16.04
C LYS A 67 -11.61 8.49 -15.03
N VAL A 68 -10.90 8.35 -13.91
CA VAL A 68 -10.74 9.45 -12.93
C VAL A 68 -10.12 10.68 -13.59
N THR A 69 -9.01 10.51 -14.33
CA THR A 69 -8.36 11.62 -15.03
C THR A 69 -9.29 12.30 -16.03
N GLU A 70 -10.01 11.53 -16.86
CA GLU A 70 -10.99 12.08 -17.83
C GLU A 70 -12.07 12.94 -17.15
N LEU A 71 -12.64 12.45 -16.04
CA LEU A 71 -13.69 13.16 -15.31
C LEU A 71 -13.15 14.42 -14.63
N MET A 72 -11.97 14.36 -14.01
CA MET A 72 -11.35 15.51 -13.36
C MET A 72 -10.96 16.60 -14.36
N THR A 73 -10.40 16.23 -15.52
CA THR A 73 -10.12 17.20 -16.60
C THR A 73 -11.39 17.78 -17.19
N ALA A 74 -12.43 16.97 -17.43
CA ALA A 74 -13.73 17.49 -17.92
C ALA A 74 -14.39 18.46 -16.92
N ALA A 75 -14.15 18.27 -15.63
CA ALA A 75 -14.58 19.16 -14.57
C ALA A 75 -13.65 20.37 -14.33
N GLY A 76 -12.52 20.46 -15.04
CA GLY A 76 -11.54 21.55 -14.89
C GLY A 76 -10.72 21.52 -13.59
N LEU A 77 -10.55 20.35 -12.98
CA LEU A 77 -9.78 20.14 -11.75
C LEU A 77 -8.32 19.74 -11.99
N LEU A 78 -7.97 19.46 -13.26
CA LEU A 78 -6.64 19.13 -13.79
C LEU A 78 -6.46 19.86 -15.11
#